data_AF-A0A9W8IMR5-F1
#
_entry.id   AF-A0A9W8IMR5-F1
#
_cell.length_a   1.000
_cell.length_b   1.000
_cell.length_c   1.000
_cell.angle_alpha   90.00
_cell.angle_beta   90.00
_cell.angle_gamma   90.00
#
_symmetry.space_group_name_H-M   'P 1'
#
loop_
_entity.id
_entity.type
_entity.pdbx_description
1 polymer ?
#
loop_
_entity_poly.entity_id
_entity_poly.type
_entity_poly.pdbx_seq_one_letter_code
_entity_poly.pdbx_strand_id
1 'polypeptide(L)'
;MASSRSPFQTLPMFIVYKVIEYLEGRRRTSFNADIDEHNETKSVLTPLLSVSEHWRMAALDSICDNCKFDFDAKRESVEVTYPAWPADFSYPRFRKNHLVKRVVVVATLWADLYVGKFCEVIAKPQYESLMFSSATTLVLHLSNSAVNSSRSSSCDYSCNDLSAWCLFFLTKSRNIVREGSTITEGSTASRLISGGLYVFSKRNDSPISFNLSAVSGLTSITQGPNISCAPFAKLAYLNASTLKALGLRLANKTEWTNVIYGGTTASASYTSLASLTLAISGISYSIIWAAIKDIAPFPVLLTLDISGGYPFDDDLLFRGNGGTMKSLRIPFSAIARNALDRFGVLKRSGVTRMTRVCIDEVTDLDKEYMTRRTDVPIKQQVHHMLEVALALRLWNDTTAFGIFCAVHAAPSTAVLRCLEFGNVRVYTDSIIQFISVIPSLVSLTCIVCGLGPTIESIAARDRPSRLCSKYVPLSKNFRKLGIPYTADTSAEQATYAAMFFVILCPNFTLLDISPKLRDPFSREVAWAAFNCPFEAYADSLRRLIYRK
;
A
#
# COMPACT_ATOMS: atom_id res chain seq x y z
N MET A 1 7.91 52.18 -23.10
CA MET A 1 8.54 51.70 -21.86
C MET A 1 8.34 50.18 -21.77
N ALA A 2 9.38 49.39 -21.98
CA ALA A 2 9.30 47.93 -21.85
C ALA A 2 9.37 47.56 -20.36
N SER A 3 8.29 47.04 -19.78
CA SER A 3 8.33 46.52 -18.41
C SER A 3 9.29 45.34 -18.37
N SER A 4 10.40 45.45 -17.65
CA SER A 4 11.34 44.33 -17.44
C SER A 4 10.61 43.25 -16.62
N ARG A 5 10.03 42.26 -17.30
CA ARG A 5 9.49 41.07 -16.66
C ARG A 5 10.63 40.38 -15.92
N SER A 6 10.43 40.02 -14.66
CA SER A 6 11.48 39.34 -13.90
C SER A 6 11.81 38.00 -14.57
N PRO A 7 13.07 37.53 -14.51
CA PRO A 7 13.46 36.24 -15.09
C PRO A 7 12.64 35.06 -14.53
N PHE A 8 12.02 35.24 -13.36
CA PHE A 8 11.11 34.27 -12.75
C PHE A 8 9.77 34.14 -13.51
N GLN A 9 9.31 35.21 -14.16
CA GLN A 9 8.07 35.21 -14.97
C GLN A 9 8.24 34.59 -16.36
N THR A 10 9.49 34.36 -16.80
CA THR A 10 9.82 33.86 -18.14
C THR A 10 10.33 32.41 -18.14
N LEU A 11 10.17 31.68 -17.03
CA LEU A 11 10.61 30.29 -16.94
C LEU A 11 9.79 29.39 -17.89
N PRO A 12 10.44 28.43 -18.58
CA PRO A 12 9.75 27.41 -19.35
C PRO A 12 8.72 26.65 -18.52
N MET A 13 7.57 26.33 -19.12
CA MET A 13 6.44 25.71 -18.43
C MET A 13 6.80 24.39 -17.73
N PHE A 14 7.67 23.56 -18.32
CA PHE A 14 8.12 22.30 -17.70
C PHE A 14 8.91 22.53 -16.40
N ILE A 15 9.67 23.63 -16.29
CA ILE A 15 10.39 24.00 -15.06
C ILE A 15 9.38 24.44 -14.00
N VAL A 16 8.40 25.27 -14.39
CA VAL A 16 7.32 25.72 -13.50
C VAL A 16 6.57 24.53 -12.89
N TYR A 17 6.20 23.54 -13.71
CA TYR A 17 5.56 22.30 -13.22
C TYR A 17 6.45 21.51 -12.25
N LYS A 18 7.75 21.40 -12.51
CA LYS A 18 8.69 20.71 -11.60
C LYS A 18 8.84 21.42 -10.26
N VAL A 19 8.82 22.75 -10.25
CA VAL A 19 8.85 23.52 -9.00
C VAL A 19 7.57 23.29 -8.20
N ILE A 20 6.41 23.32 -8.85
CA ILE A 20 5.12 23.06 -8.18
C ILE A 20 5.06 21.64 -7.62
N GLU A 21 5.47 20.64 -8.41
CA GLU A 21 5.57 19.23 -7.97
C GLU A 21 6.47 19.09 -6.73
N TYR A 22 7.62 19.78 -6.71
CA TYR A 22 8.52 19.81 -5.56
C TYR A 22 7.86 20.45 -4.31
N LEU A 23 7.19 21.59 -4.47
CA LEU A 23 6.52 22.28 -3.37
C LEU A 23 5.38 21.44 -2.77
N GLU A 24 4.62 20.74 -3.61
CA GLU A 24 3.59 19.80 -3.15
C GLU A 24 4.17 18.57 -2.47
N GLY A 25 5.24 18.00 -3.02
CA GLY A 25 5.95 16.86 -2.43
C GLY A 25 6.42 17.18 -1.01
N ARG A 26 6.99 18.37 -0.81
CA ARG A 26 7.44 18.83 0.51
C ARG A 26 6.28 18.98 1.51
N ARG A 27 5.12 19.45 1.06
CA ARG A 27 3.89 19.52 1.89
C ARG A 27 3.43 18.13 2.32
N ARG A 28 3.42 17.15 1.42
CA ARG A 28 2.99 15.77 1.74
C ARG A 28 3.94 15.11 2.75
N THR A 29 5.24 15.39 2.66
CA THR A 29 6.22 14.87 3.63
C THR A 29 6.14 15.53 5.00
N SER A 30 5.77 16.82 5.08
CA SER A 30 5.59 17.51 6.37
C SER A 30 4.27 17.14 7.06
N PHE A 31 3.19 16.92 6.30
CA PHE A 31 1.89 16.49 6.85
C PHE A 31 1.90 15.09 7.48
N ASN A 32 2.78 14.20 7.03
CA ASN A 32 2.96 12.89 7.65
C ASN A 32 3.82 12.94 8.94
N ALA A 33 4.44 14.08 9.25
CA ALA A 33 5.27 14.26 10.44
C ALA A 33 4.51 14.90 11.61
N ASP A 34 3.50 15.74 11.34
CA ASP A 34 2.65 16.38 12.35
C ASP A 34 1.17 16.08 12.08
N ILE A 35 0.61 15.14 12.86
CA ILE A 35 -0.83 14.90 12.92
C ILE A 35 -1.42 15.91 13.91
N ASP A 36 -1.52 17.16 13.49
CA ASP A 36 -2.39 18.14 14.14
C ASP A 36 -3.36 18.68 13.07
N GLU A 37 -4.56 18.09 13.08
CA GLU A 37 -5.64 18.26 12.09
C GLU A 37 -6.30 19.65 12.08
N HIS A 38 -5.75 20.67 12.75
CA HIS A 38 -6.47 21.92 13.02
C HIS A 38 -5.85 23.21 12.50
N ASN A 39 -4.75 23.16 11.74
CA ASN A 39 -4.29 24.33 11.00
C ASN A 39 -4.68 24.21 9.52
N GLU A 40 -5.68 25.00 9.12
CA GLU A 40 -6.00 25.35 7.72
C GLU A 40 -4.75 25.94 7.06
N THR A 41 -3.85 25.06 6.63
CA THR A 41 -2.58 25.45 6.04
C THR A 41 -2.87 26.05 4.67
N LYS A 42 -2.75 27.38 4.59
CA LYS A 42 -2.74 28.12 3.33
C LYS A 42 -1.91 27.35 2.31
N SER A 43 -2.54 26.98 1.19
CA SER A 43 -1.86 26.23 0.14
C SER A 43 -0.58 26.96 -0.23
N VAL A 44 0.57 26.27 -0.16
CA VAL A 44 1.90 26.83 -0.52
C VAL A 44 1.92 27.40 -1.94
N LEU A 45 0.95 26.98 -2.77
CA LEU A 45 0.78 27.40 -4.16
C LEU A 45 -0.04 28.69 -4.31
N THR A 46 -0.71 29.18 -3.26
CA THR A 46 -1.57 30.37 -3.31
C THR A 46 -0.84 31.61 -3.82
N PRO A 47 0.39 31.93 -3.37
CA PRO A 47 1.13 33.09 -3.88
C PRO A 47 1.45 32.98 -5.37
N LEU A 48 1.53 31.76 -5.91
CA LEU A 48 1.88 31.53 -7.32
C LEU A 48 0.74 31.90 -8.28
N LEU A 49 -0.50 32.02 -7.77
CA LEU A 49 -1.67 32.43 -8.56
C LEU A 49 -1.57 33.87 -9.08
N SER A 50 -0.78 34.74 -8.43
CA SER A 50 -0.61 36.16 -8.81
C SER A 50 0.63 36.46 -9.65
N VAL A 51 1.57 35.50 -9.80
CA VAL A 51 2.90 35.76 -10.40
C VAL A 51 2.87 36.01 -11.91
N SER A 52 2.37 35.04 -12.68
CA SER A 52 2.24 35.10 -14.14
C SER A 52 1.19 34.10 -14.60
N GLU A 53 0.80 34.15 -15.88
CA GLU A 53 -0.13 33.18 -16.45
C GLU A 53 0.37 31.73 -16.38
N HIS A 54 1.65 31.47 -16.71
CA HIS A 54 2.23 30.12 -16.66
C HIS A 54 2.22 29.54 -15.25
N TRP A 55 2.70 30.32 -14.28
CA TRP A 55 2.70 29.98 -12.86
C TRP A 55 1.28 29.75 -12.33
N ARG A 56 0.34 30.62 -12.71
CA ARG A 56 -1.07 30.50 -12.33
C ARG A 56 -1.70 29.25 -12.91
N MET A 57 -1.49 28.94 -14.18
CA MET A 57 -2.06 27.75 -14.83
C MET A 57 -1.53 26.46 -14.22
N ALA A 58 -0.22 26.36 -14.00
CA ALA A 58 0.37 25.19 -13.39
C ALA A 58 -0.04 25.04 -11.90
N ALA A 59 -0.16 26.15 -11.16
CA ALA A 59 -0.66 26.12 -9.79
C ALA A 59 -2.15 25.72 -9.74
N LEU A 60 -2.95 26.19 -10.70
CA LEU A 60 -4.36 25.79 -10.82
C LEU A 60 -4.52 24.33 -11.23
N ASP A 61 -3.70 23.81 -12.14
CA ASP A 61 -3.71 22.38 -12.50
C ASP A 61 -3.44 21.51 -11.26
N SER A 62 -2.53 21.94 -10.39
CA SER A 62 -2.23 21.29 -9.12
C SER A 62 -3.36 21.41 -8.08
N ILE A 63 -3.86 22.64 -7.86
CA ILE A 63 -4.89 22.93 -6.85
C ILE A 63 -6.23 22.28 -7.23
N CYS A 64 -6.59 22.30 -8.52
CA CYS A 64 -7.84 21.74 -9.04
C CYS A 64 -7.73 20.27 -9.42
N ASP A 65 -6.57 19.63 -9.29
CA ASP A 65 -6.33 18.22 -9.64
C ASP A 65 -7.39 17.28 -9.02
N ASN A 66 -7.80 17.59 -7.78
CA ASN A 66 -8.77 16.82 -7.01
C ASN A 66 -10.05 17.65 -6.76
N CYS A 67 -11.18 17.12 -7.23
CA CYS A 67 -12.51 17.65 -6.89
C CYS A 67 -13.21 16.66 -5.96
N LYS A 68 -13.69 17.14 -4.81
CA LYS A 68 -14.45 16.35 -3.83
C LYS A 68 -15.92 16.75 -3.86
N PHE A 69 -16.79 15.77 -4.01
CA PHE A 69 -18.24 15.87 -3.87
C PHE A 69 -18.62 15.27 -2.53
N ASP A 70 -19.14 16.07 -1.61
CA ASP A 70 -19.72 15.59 -0.35
C ASP A 70 -21.24 15.58 -0.48
N PHE A 71 -21.82 14.40 -0.61
CA PHE A 71 -23.25 14.22 -0.69
C PHE A 71 -23.80 13.88 0.69
N ASP A 72 -24.59 14.81 1.22
CA ASP A 72 -25.38 14.61 2.42
C ASP A 72 -26.83 14.32 2.00
N ALA A 73 -27.18 13.04 2.04
CA ALA A 73 -28.51 12.55 1.71
C ALA A 73 -29.59 13.18 2.60
N LYS A 74 -29.27 13.55 3.86
CA LYS A 74 -30.21 14.18 4.79
C LYS A 74 -30.53 15.62 4.40
N ARG A 75 -29.55 16.35 3.85
CA ARG A 75 -29.70 17.76 3.44
C ARG A 75 -30.13 17.91 1.98
N GLU A 76 -30.21 16.81 1.23
CA GLU A 76 -30.43 16.81 -0.23
C GLU A 76 -29.50 17.78 -0.96
N SER A 77 -28.29 17.93 -0.42
CA SER A 77 -27.29 18.89 -0.88
C SER A 77 -26.02 18.16 -1.29
N VAL A 78 -25.40 18.65 -2.35
CA VAL A 78 -24.07 18.27 -2.78
C VAL A 78 -23.16 19.44 -2.49
N GLU A 79 -22.18 19.24 -1.63
CA GLU A 79 -21.10 20.21 -1.42
C GLU A 79 -19.94 19.86 -2.36
N VAL A 80 -19.57 20.79 -3.24
CA VAL A 80 -18.44 20.61 -4.14
C VAL A 80 -17.25 21.38 -3.59
N THR A 81 -16.20 20.67 -3.21
CA THR A 81 -15.00 21.23 -2.61
C THR A 81 -13.76 20.86 -3.41
N TYR A 82 -12.76 21.73 -3.38
CA TYR A 82 -11.44 21.46 -3.94
C TYR A 82 -10.47 21.42 -2.75
N PRO A 83 -10.01 20.24 -2.28
CA PRO A 83 -9.31 20.13 -0.99
C PRO A 83 -8.03 20.97 -0.88
N ALA A 84 -7.39 21.28 -2.00
CA ALA A 84 -6.19 22.12 -2.03
C ALA A 84 -6.49 23.61 -2.25
N TRP A 85 -7.77 23.98 -2.37
CA TRP A 85 -8.19 25.35 -2.64
C TRP A 85 -7.97 26.24 -1.42
N PRO A 86 -7.40 27.45 -1.61
CA PRO A 86 -7.17 28.36 -0.49
C PRO A 86 -8.50 28.93 0.06
N ALA A 87 -8.70 28.90 1.39
CA ALA A 87 -9.90 29.43 2.04
C ALA A 87 -10.15 30.93 1.75
N ASP A 88 -9.06 31.70 1.60
CA ASP A 88 -9.11 33.15 1.34
C ASP A 88 -9.58 33.50 -0.09
N PHE A 89 -9.76 32.51 -0.98
CA PHE A 89 -10.10 32.75 -2.39
C PHE A 89 -11.52 32.29 -2.70
N SER A 90 -12.28 33.13 -3.41
CA SER A 90 -13.60 32.75 -3.94
C SER A 90 -13.49 31.46 -4.75
N TYR A 91 -14.40 30.50 -4.50
CA TYR A 91 -14.43 29.22 -5.20
C TYR A 91 -14.29 29.40 -6.72
N PRO A 92 -13.52 28.52 -7.39
CA PRO A 92 -13.42 28.59 -8.84
C PRO A 92 -14.80 28.31 -9.41
N ARG A 93 -15.42 29.32 -10.04
CA ARG A 93 -16.63 29.10 -10.84
C ARG A 93 -16.34 27.98 -11.87
N PHE A 94 -17.35 27.18 -12.21
CA PHE A 94 -17.37 25.94 -13.02
C PHE A 94 -16.51 25.87 -14.31
N ARG A 95 -15.78 26.91 -14.70
CA ARG A 95 -14.87 26.97 -15.84
C ARG A 95 -13.60 26.12 -15.70
N LYS A 96 -13.32 25.50 -14.55
CA LYS A 96 -12.07 24.76 -14.27
C LYS A 96 -12.21 23.24 -14.22
N ASN A 97 -13.39 22.69 -14.54
CA ASN A 97 -13.62 21.23 -14.49
C ASN A 97 -12.71 20.43 -15.45
N HIS A 98 -12.19 21.07 -16.50
CA HIS A 98 -11.21 20.48 -17.43
C HIS A 98 -9.80 20.29 -16.82
N LEU A 99 -9.52 20.85 -15.64
CA LEU A 99 -8.26 20.66 -14.92
C LEU A 99 -8.31 19.52 -13.90
N VAL A 100 -9.52 19.02 -13.60
CA VAL A 100 -9.71 17.95 -12.63
C VAL A 100 -9.29 16.62 -13.24
N LYS A 101 -8.31 15.95 -12.62
CA LYS A 101 -7.86 14.61 -13.02
C LYS A 101 -8.43 13.52 -12.11
N ARG A 102 -8.77 13.88 -10.86
CA ARG A 102 -9.34 12.97 -9.88
C ARG A 102 -10.61 13.54 -9.28
N VAL A 103 -11.69 12.75 -9.36
CA VAL A 103 -12.98 13.04 -8.73
C VAL A 103 -13.14 12.12 -7.54
N VAL A 104 -13.37 12.69 -6.37
CA VAL A 104 -13.66 11.98 -5.12
C VAL A 104 -15.10 12.26 -4.77
N VAL A 105 -15.95 11.25 -4.71
CA VAL A 105 -17.32 11.38 -4.25
C VAL A 105 -17.43 10.70 -2.90
N VAL A 106 -17.68 11.50 -1.87
CA VAL A 106 -18.05 11.04 -0.54
C VAL A 106 -19.57 11.11 -0.45
N ALA A 107 -20.21 9.97 -0.32
CA ALA A 107 -21.66 9.89 -0.20
C ALA A 107 -22.03 9.29 1.15
N THR A 108 -22.66 10.11 1.99
CA THR A 108 -23.29 9.63 3.23
C THR A 108 -24.71 9.22 2.92
N LEU A 109 -24.88 7.93 2.67
CA LEU A 109 -26.16 7.30 2.38
C LEU A 109 -26.89 7.04 3.70
N TRP A 110 -28.14 7.47 3.78
CA TRP A 110 -29.05 7.14 4.86
C TRP A 110 -29.95 5.99 4.40
N ALA A 111 -30.36 5.12 5.32
CA ALA A 111 -31.02 3.83 5.05
C ALA A 111 -32.22 3.88 4.07
N ASP A 112 -32.87 5.03 3.94
CA ASP A 112 -34.07 5.23 3.12
C ASP A 112 -33.81 6.05 1.82
N LEU A 113 -32.58 6.51 1.59
CA LEU A 113 -32.23 7.36 0.44
C LEU A 113 -31.67 6.55 -0.72
N TYR A 114 -32.58 6.20 -1.63
CA TYR A 114 -32.32 5.61 -2.94
C TYR A 114 -31.28 6.40 -3.75
N VAL A 115 -30.49 5.69 -4.56
CA VAL A 115 -29.63 6.24 -5.62
C VAL A 115 -30.39 7.23 -6.52
N GLY A 116 -31.70 7.02 -6.72
CA GLY A 116 -32.58 7.92 -7.46
C GLY A 116 -32.54 9.37 -6.97
N LYS A 117 -32.51 9.62 -5.66
CA LYS A 117 -32.44 10.98 -5.10
C LYS A 117 -31.10 11.65 -5.35
N PHE A 118 -29.99 10.91 -5.33
CA PHE A 118 -28.70 11.46 -5.72
C PHE A 118 -28.68 11.82 -7.21
N CYS A 119 -29.15 10.92 -8.07
CA CYS A 119 -29.27 11.18 -9.50
C CYS A 119 -30.18 12.39 -9.76
N GLU A 120 -31.25 12.57 -9.00
CA GLU A 120 -32.10 13.77 -9.05
C GLU A 120 -31.38 15.03 -8.58
N VAL A 121 -30.62 14.96 -7.48
CA VAL A 121 -29.87 16.11 -6.97
C VAL A 121 -28.79 16.53 -7.95
N ILE A 122 -28.07 15.59 -8.56
CA ILE A 122 -27.03 15.87 -9.57
C ILE A 122 -27.61 16.23 -10.93
N ALA A 123 -28.80 15.74 -11.28
CA ALA A 123 -29.51 16.17 -12.49
C ALA A 123 -30.06 17.60 -12.36
N LYS A 124 -29.94 18.27 -11.20
CA LYS A 124 -30.31 19.69 -11.10
C LYS A 124 -29.44 20.52 -12.05
N PRO A 125 -30.00 21.52 -12.76
CA PRO A 125 -29.28 22.32 -13.76
C PRO A 125 -27.97 22.96 -13.26
N GLN A 126 -27.91 23.26 -11.96
CA GLN A 126 -26.71 23.81 -11.32
C GLN A 126 -25.49 22.86 -11.35
N TYR A 127 -25.71 21.56 -11.53
CA TYR A 127 -24.67 20.52 -11.59
C TYR A 127 -24.54 19.88 -12.97
N GLU A 128 -25.48 20.10 -13.91
CA GLU A 128 -25.35 19.66 -15.31
C GLU A 128 -24.10 20.22 -16.01
N SER A 129 -23.55 21.34 -15.50
CA SER A 129 -22.30 21.93 -16.00
C SER A 129 -21.02 21.28 -15.47
N LEU A 130 -21.11 20.32 -14.53
CA LEU A 130 -19.99 19.63 -13.90
C LEU A 130 -19.46 18.46 -14.74
N MET A 131 -18.96 18.79 -15.94
CA MET A 131 -18.27 17.83 -16.80
C MET A 131 -16.76 17.85 -16.53
N PHE A 132 -16.21 16.74 -16.03
CA PHE A 132 -14.78 16.57 -15.79
C PHE A 132 -14.11 15.85 -16.96
N SER A 133 -13.98 16.55 -18.10
CA SER A 133 -13.47 15.96 -19.35
C SER A 133 -12.03 15.42 -19.28
N SER A 134 -11.28 15.76 -18.25
CA SER A 134 -9.91 15.32 -17.98
C SER A 134 -9.80 14.33 -16.81
N ALA A 135 -10.91 13.98 -16.16
CA ALA A 135 -10.88 13.05 -15.04
C ALA A 135 -10.49 11.65 -15.53
N THR A 136 -9.44 11.10 -14.92
CA THR A 136 -8.97 9.73 -15.14
C THR A 136 -9.22 8.85 -13.93
N THR A 137 -9.63 9.40 -12.79
CA THR A 137 -9.80 8.62 -11.55
C THR A 137 -11.10 9.01 -10.86
N LEU A 138 -11.92 8.02 -10.54
CA LEU A 138 -13.09 8.15 -9.68
C LEU A 138 -12.86 7.38 -8.38
N VAL A 139 -13.00 8.07 -7.25
CA VAL A 139 -12.95 7.49 -5.91
C VAL A 139 -14.30 7.69 -5.24
N LEU A 140 -14.97 6.60 -4.90
CA LEU A 140 -16.26 6.61 -4.22
C LEU A 140 -16.06 6.17 -2.77
N HIS A 141 -16.37 7.06 -1.83
CA HIS A 141 -16.43 6.75 -0.41
C HIS A 141 -17.89 6.73 0.02
N LEU A 142 -18.40 5.55 0.35
CA LEU A 142 -19.77 5.37 0.79
C LEU A 142 -19.79 5.21 2.32
N SER A 143 -20.50 6.08 3.01
CA SER A 143 -20.81 5.94 4.43
C SER A 143 -22.29 5.64 4.58
N ASN A 144 -22.64 4.50 5.19
CA ASN A 144 -24.01 4.27 5.62
C ASN A 144 -24.17 4.80 7.05
N SER A 145 -25.02 5.78 7.27
CA SER A 145 -25.41 6.20 8.63
C SER A 145 -26.76 5.57 8.98
N ALA A 146 -26.75 4.30 9.38
CA ALA A 146 -27.90 3.75 10.11
C ALA A 146 -27.90 4.44 11.48
N VAL A 147 -28.85 5.35 11.67
CA VAL A 147 -29.30 5.74 13.01
C VAL A 147 -29.88 4.48 13.66
N ASN A 148 -29.75 4.35 14.97
CA ASN A 148 -30.22 3.25 15.82
C ASN A 148 -31.75 3.00 15.75
N SER A 149 -32.34 2.90 14.56
CA SER A 149 -33.69 2.38 14.41
C SER A 149 -33.61 0.87 14.61
N SER A 150 -34.10 0.43 15.76
CA SER A 150 -34.32 -0.96 16.17
C SER A 150 -35.33 -1.71 15.27
N ARG A 151 -35.50 -1.31 14.01
CA ARG A 151 -36.32 -2.00 13.02
C ARG A 151 -35.40 -2.83 12.13
N SER A 152 -35.17 -4.05 12.59
CA SER A 152 -34.72 -5.18 11.81
C SER A 152 -35.79 -5.56 10.78
N SER A 153 -35.91 -4.79 9.71
CA SER A 153 -36.47 -5.30 8.46
C SER A 153 -35.31 -5.45 7.49
N SER A 154 -35.20 -6.65 6.92
CA SER A 154 -34.29 -7.02 5.84
C SER A 154 -34.54 -6.14 4.62
N CYS A 155 -34.03 -4.91 4.65
CA CYS A 155 -33.98 -4.06 3.48
C CYS A 155 -32.69 -4.44 2.76
N ASP A 156 -32.80 -5.22 1.69
CA ASP A 156 -31.70 -5.39 0.75
C ASP A 156 -31.31 -4.01 0.23
N TYR A 157 -30.22 -3.45 0.75
CA TYR A 157 -29.68 -2.14 0.38
C TYR A 157 -29.06 -2.24 -1.02
N SER A 158 -29.91 -2.33 -2.04
CA SER A 158 -29.49 -2.42 -3.44
C SER A 158 -29.20 -1.01 -3.96
N CYS A 159 -27.92 -0.67 -4.08
CA CYS A 159 -27.45 0.59 -4.63
C CYS A 159 -27.30 0.40 -6.15
N ASN A 160 -28.42 0.14 -6.84
CA ASN A 160 -28.39 -0.52 -8.16
C ASN A 160 -27.70 0.27 -9.29
N ASP A 161 -27.49 1.59 -9.17
CA ASP A 161 -27.02 2.41 -10.30
C ASP A 161 -25.64 3.06 -10.11
N LEU A 162 -24.65 2.33 -9.58
CA LEU A 162 -23.25 2.81 -9.57
C LEU A 162 -22.67 2.96 -11.00
N SER A 163 -23.27 2.28 -11.97
CA SER A 163 -23.07 2.51 -13.41
C SER A 163 -23.39 3.97 -13.79
N ALA A 164 -24.48 4.54 -13.29
CA ALA A 164 -24.85 5.93 -13.53
C ALA A 164 -23.82 6.91 -12.95
N TRP A 165 -23.22 6.59 -11.80
CA TRP A 165 -22.17 7.41 -11.20
C TRP A 165 -20.90 7.36 -12.04
N CYS A 166 -20.50 6.17 -12.48
CA CYS A 166 -19.35 6.00 -13.36
C CYS A 166 -19.60 6.72 -14.69
N LEU A 167 -20.78 6.56 -15.29
CA LEU A 167 -21.16 7.24 -16.53
C LEU A 167 -21.15 8.76 -16.36
N PHE A 168 -21.70 9.29 -15.27
CA PHE A 168 -21.77 10.73 -15.02
C PHE A 168 -20.38 11.38 -14.86
N PHE A 169 -19.51 10.79 -14.04
CA PHE A 169 -18.22 11.41 -13.72
C PHE A 169 -17.10 11.09 -14.73
N LEU A 170 -17.20 10.00 -15.49
CA LEU A 170 -16.10 9.51 -16.34
C LEU A 170 -16.42 9.46 -17.84
N THR A 171 -17.60 9.92 -18.29
CA THR A 171 -17.90 10.05 -19.72
C THR A 171 -17.71 11.49 -20.22
N LYS A 172 -17.24 11.63 -21.47
CA LYS A 172 -17.22 12.92 -22.19
C LYS A 172 -18.55 13.29 -22.84
N SER A 173 -19.55 12.41 -22.78
CA SER A 173 -20.73 12.47 -23.65
C SER A 173 -21.87 13.25 -22.98
N ARG A 174 -22.40 14.24 -23.70
CA ARG A 174 -23.56 15.07 -23.30
C ARG A 174 -24.92 14.35 -23.38
N ASN A 175 -24.96 13.07 -23.77
CA ASN A 175 -26.21 12.39 -24.12
C ASN A 175 -26.56 11.26 -23.13
N ILE A 176 -26.68 11.58 -21.84
CA ILE A 176 -27.47 10.73 -20.93
C ILE A 176 -28.91 11.23 -21.03
N VAL A 177 -29.72 10.61 -21.91
CA VAL A 177 -31.14 10.92 -22.02
C VAL A 177 -31.88 10.08 -20.98
N ARG A 178 -32.64 10.75 -20.10
CA ARG A 178 -33.43 10.10 -19.05
C ARG A 178 -34.86 9.89 -19.55
N GLU A 179 -35.21 8.67 -19.97
CA GLU A 179 -36.60 8.28 -20.20
C GLU A 179 -37.12 7.50 -18.98
N GLY A 180 -37.77 8.21 -18.06
CA GLY A 180 -38.37 7.62 -16.86
C GLY A 180 -37.39 7.29 -15.72
N SER A 181 -37.76 6.31 -14.87
CA SER A 181 -36.95 5.82 -13.74
C SER A 181 -35.80 4.90 -14.14
N THR A 182 -35.64 4.65 -15.44
CA THR A 182 -34.60 3.82 -16.04
C THR A 182 -33.70 4.66 -16.95
N ILE A 183 -32.38 4.58 -16.76
CA ILE A 183 -31.42 5.16 -17.69
C ILE A 183 -31.29 4.17 -18.86
N THR A 184 -31.94 4.44 -19.98
CA THR A 184 -31.79 3.65 -21.21
C THR A 184 -30.55 4.13 -21.97
N GLU A 185 -29.66 3.19 -22.31
CA GLU A 185 -28.52 3.46 -23.19
C GLU A 185 -29.02 3.86 -24.58
N GLY A 186 -29.03 5.15 -24.88
CA GLY A 186 -28.99 5.63 -26.26
C GLY A 186 -27.76 5.04 -26.95
N SER A 187 -27.92 4.59 -28.20
CA SER A 187 -27.01 3.76 -29.02
C SER A 187 -25.58 4.30 -29.29
N THR A 188 -25.05 5.20 -28.48
CA THR A 188 -23.64 5.56 -28.45
C THR A 188 -22.95 4.83 -27.31
N ALA A 189 -22.22 3.77 -27.65
CA ALA A 189 -21.29 3.08 -26.75
C ALA A 189 -20.56 4.09 -25.85
N SER A 190 -20.94 4.10 -24.58
CA SER A 190 -20.43 4.97 -23.53
C SER A 190 -18.98 4.56 -23.22
N ARG A 191 -18.06 5.00 -24.08
CA ARG A 191 -16.62 4.84 -23.86
C ARG A 191 -16.23 5.70 -22.66
N LEU A 192 -16.07 5.06 -21.51
CA LEU A 192 -15.43 5.69 -20.35
C LEU A 192 -13.98 6.03 -20.73
N ILE A 193 -13.48 7.13 -20.19
CA ILE A 193 -12.07 7.47 -20.28
C ILE A 193 -11.29 6.36 -19.55
N SER A 194 -10.17 5.94 -20.14
CA SER A 194 -9.20 5.05 -19.49
C SER A 194 -8.90 5.57 -18.09
N GLY A 195 -9.30 4.83 -17.06
CA GLY A 195 -9.29 5.38 -15.71
C GLY A 195 -9.35 4.37 -14.58
N GLY A 196 -9.15 4.86 -13.35
CA GLY A 196 -9.20 4.06 -12.13
C GLY A 196 -10.52 4.23 -11.37
N LEU A 197 -11.10 3.13 -10.91
CA LEU A 197 -12.26 3.09 -10.03
C LEU A 197 -11.85 2.56 -8.66
N TYR A 198 -12.07 3.35 -7.62
CA TYR A 198 -11.83 2.98 -6.23
C TYR A 198 -13.14 3.14 -5.45
N VAL A 199 -13.59 2.10 -4.75
CA VAL A 199 -14.84 2.18 -3.97
C VAL A 199 -14.57 1.72 -2.55
N PHE A 200 -14.87 2.55 -1.55
CA PHE A 200 -14.65 2.28 -0.13
C PHE A 200 -15.95 2.41 0.65
N SER A 201 -16.18 1.53 1.64
CA SER A 201 -17.29 1.63 2.59
C SER A 201 -16.77 1.77 4.03
N LYS A 202 -17.38 2.67 4.83
CA LYS A 202 -17.00 2.92 6.23
C LYS A 202 -17.67 2.01 7.28
N ARG A 203 -18.73 1.25 6.95
CA ARG A 203 -19.47 0.41 7.93
C ARG A 203 -19.57 -1.07 7.51
N ASN A 204 -19.70 -1.95 8.49
CA ASN A 204 -19.69 -3.43 8.35
C ASN A 204 -21.08 -4.06 8.16
N ASP A 205 -22.16 -3.28 8.24
CA ASP A 205 -23.45 -3.86 8.65
C ASP A 205 -24.29 -4.49 7.53
N SER A 206 -23.91 -4.34 6.25
CA SER A 206 -24.49 -5.10 5.12
C SER A 206 -23.64 -4.96 3.85
N PRO A 207 -23.46 -6.02 3.04
CA PRO A 207 -22.77 -5.93 1.75
C PRO A 207 -23.59 -5.08 0.77
N ILE A 208 -22.98 -4.00 0.25
CA ILE A 208 -23.59 -3.19 -0.79
C ILE A 208 -23.39 -3.90 -2.14
N SER A 209 -24.49 -4.11 -2.89
CA SER A 209 -24.48 -4.62 -4.27
C SER A 209 -24.69 -3.49 -5.27
N PHE A 210 -24.08 -3.62 -6.45
CA PHE A 210 -24.14 -2.63 -7.53
C PHE A 210 -24.40 -3.33 -8.86
N ASN A 211 -25.07 -2.68 -9.81
CA ASN A 211 -25.08 -3.11 -11.21
C ASN A 211 -24.05 -2.28 -12.01
N LEU A 212 -23.11 -2.96 -12.65
CA LEU A 212 -21.92 -2.34 -13.27
C LEU A 212 -21.67 -2.84 -14.71
N SER A 213 -22.68 -3.43 -15.36
CA SER A 213 -22.56 -4.09 -16.67
C SER A 213 -22.13 -3.18 -17.84
N ALA A 214 -22.30 -1.86 -17.73
CA ALA A 214 -22.08 -0.90 -18.81
C ALA A 214 -20.66 -0.28 -18.86
N VAL A 215 -19.75 -0.64 -17.95
CA VAL A 215 -18.46 0.05 -17.77
C VAL A 215 -17.31 -0.70 -18.46
N SER A 216 -16.73 -0.10 -19.50
CA SER A 216 -15.57 -0.62 -20.25
C SER A 216 -14.39 0.36 -20.29
N GLY A 217 -13.17 -0.14 -20.48
CA GLY A 217 -11.94 0.66 -20.59
C GLY A 217 -11.24 1.01 -19.27
N LEU A 218 -11.64 0.40 -18.14
CA LEU A 218 -10.99 0.63 -16.85
C LEU A 218 -9.54 0.12 -16.84
N THR A 219 -8.66 0.90 -16.22
CA THR A 219 -7.23 0.59 -16.05
C THR A 219 -6.87 0.22 -14.61
N SER A 220 -7.71 0.59 -13.64
CA SER A 220 -7.55 0.17 -12.25
C SER A 220 -8.91 -0.06 -11.60
N ILE A 221 -9.05 -1.13 -10.82
CA ILE A 221 -10.21 -1.39 -9.98
C ILE A 221 -9.70 -1.68 -8.57
N THR A 222 -10.25 -1.05 -7.54
CA THR A 222 -9.94 -1.40 -6.15
C THR A 222 -11.21 -1.36 -5.31
N GLN A 223 -11.56 -2.53 -4.79
CA GLN A 223 -12.64 -2.74 -3.84
C GLN A 223 -12.13 -2.51 -2.41
N GLY A 224 -12.84 -1.65 -1.68
CA GLY A 224 -12.60 -1.39 -0.28
C GLY A 224 -13.27 -2.41 0.65
N PRO A 225 -13.11 -2.25 1.96
CA PRO A 225 -13.70 -3.15 2.95
C PRO A 225 -15.23 -3.12 2.89
N ASN A 226 -15.86 -4.25 3.25
CA ASN A 226 -17.32 -4.41 3.44
C ASN A 226 -18.20 -4.19 2.20
N ILE A 227 -17.64 -4.31 1.01
CA ILE A 227 -18.39 -4.25 -0.25
C ILE A 227 -18.46 -5.67 -0.84
N SER A 228 -19.57 -6.03 -1.48
CA SER A 228 -19.68 -7.32 -2.20
C SER A 228 -18.69 -7.39 -3.36
N CYS A 229 -17.99 -8.52 -3.55
CA CYS A 229 -17.04 -8.66 -4.65
C CYS A 229 -17.73 -8.99 -5.98
N ALA A 230 -18.92 -9.59 -5.98
CA ALA A 230 -19.61 -10.04 -7.17
C ALA A 230 -19.66 -9.00 -8.33
N PRO A 231 -20.06 -7.73 -8.09
CA PRO A 231 -20.07 -6.73 -9.15
C PRO A 231 -18.67 -6.33 -9.63
N PHE A 232 -17.68 -6.29 -8.73
CA PHE A 232 -16.29 -5.97 -9.07
C PHE A 232 -15.62 -7.10 -9.85
N ALA A 233 -15.96 -8.36 -9.56
CA ALA A 233 -15.49 -9.52 -10.30
C ALA A 233 -15.99 -9.46 -11.76
N LYS A 234 -17.27 -9.16 -11.96
CA LYS A 234 -17.83 -8.99 -13.30
C LYS A 234 -17.18 -7.82 -14.06
N LEU A 235 -16.96 -6.68 -13.39
CA LEU A 235 -16.22 -5.56 -13.97
C LEU A 235 -14.79 -5.93 -14.35
N ALA A 236 -14.09 -6.66 -13.48
CA ALA A 236 -12.74 -7.10 -13.73
C ALA A 236 -12.68 -7.98 -14.99
N TYR A 237 -13.65 -8.88 -15.15
CA TYR A 237 -13.77 -9.70 -16.36
C TYR A 237 -13.99 -8.86 -17.62
N LEU A 238 -14.94 -7.91 -17.59
CA LEU A 238 -15.26 -7.05 -18.74
C LEU A 238 -14.08 -6.13 -19.15
N ASN A 239 -13.18 -5.82 -18.22
CA ASN A 239 -12.05 -4.92 -18.43
C ASN A 239 -10.69 -5.64 -18.45
N ALA A 240 -10.68 -6.98 -18.59
CA ALA A 240 -9.46 -7.77 -18.45
C ALA A 240 -8.30 -7.31 -19.35
N SER A 241 -8.60 -6.89 -20.59
CA SER A 241 -7.60 -6.45 -21.56
C SER A 241 -6.98 -5.08 -21.24
N THR A 242 -7.68 -4.21 -20.50
CA THR A 242 -7.24 -2.83 -20.20
C THR A 242 -6.73 -2.64 -18.79
N LEU A 243 -7.05 -3.54 -17.86
CA LEU A 243 -6.67 -3.43 -16.47
C LEU A 243 -5.16 -3.55 -16.26
N LYS A 244 -4.61 -2.59 -15.52
CA LYS A 244 -3.21 -2.52 -15.05
C LYS A 244 -3.09 -2.82 -13.56
N ALA A 245 -4.13 -2.53 -12.78
CA ALA A 245 -4.19 -2.82 -11.36
C ALA A 245 -5.58 -3.35 -10.95
N LEU A 246 -5.60 -4.37 -10.09
CA LEU A 246 -6.83 -4.99 -9.58
C LEU A 246 -6.68 -5.28 -8.09
N GLY A 247 -7.58 -4.72 -7.27
CA GLY A 247 -7.67 -4.96 -5.84
C GLY A 247 -9.06 -5.48 -5.50
N LEU A 248 -9.18 -6.72 -5.05
CA LEU A 248 -10.45 -7.36 -4.73
C LEU A 248 -10.42 -7.95 -3.31
N ARG A 249 -11.60 -8.02 -2.70
CA ARG A 249 -11.82 -8.73 -1.45
C ARG A 249 -12.76 -9.91 -1.68
N LEU A 250 -12.21 -11.11 -1.69
CA LEU A 250 -12.92 -12.36 -1.97
C LEU A 250 -13.45 -12.96 -0.67
N ALA A 251 -14.74 -13.23 -0.64
CA ALA A 251 -15.44 -13.94 0.42
C ALA A 251 -15.68 -15.42 0.06
N ASN A 252 -15.78 -15.77 -1.22
CA ASN A 252 -16.07 -17.14 -1.65
C ASN A 252 -15.49 -17.50 -3.03
N LYS A 253 -15.59 -18.80 -3.37
CA LYS A 253 -15.14 -19.37 -4.65
C LYS A 253 -15.81 -18.71 -5.87
N THR A 254 -17.11 -18.51 -5.81
CA THR A 254 -17.92 -18.04 -6.95
C THR A 254 -17.44 -16.67 -7.42
N GLU A 255 -17.01 -15.81 -6.50
CA GLU A 255 -16.45 -14.49 -6.82
C GLU A 255 -15.18 -14.58 -7.65
N TRP A 256 -14.23 -15.47 -7.33
CA TRP A 256 -13.04 -15.66 -8.15
C TRP A 256 -13.35 -16.29 -9.51
N THR A 257 -14.26 -17.28 -9.56
CA THR A 257 -14.73 -17.85 -10.84
C THR A 257 -15.28 -16.73 -11.73
N ASN A 258 -15.99 -15.76 -11.16
CA ASN A 258 -16.52 -14.62 -11.90
C ASN A 258 -15.43 -13.64 -12.37
N VAL A 259 -14.31 -13.53 -11.65
CA VAL A 259 -13.14 -12.76 -12.14
C VAL A 259 -12.59 -13.41 -13.41
N ILE A 260 -12.39 -14.73 -13.40
CA ILE A 260 -11.74 -15.43 -14.51
C ILE A 260 -12.72 -15.67 -15.68
N TYR A 261 -13.96 -16.05 -15.42
CA TYR A 261 -14.88 -16.50 -16.47
C TYR A 261 -16.09 -15.59 -16.68
N GLY A 262 -16.36 -14.66 -15.75
CA GLY A 262 -17.49 -13.74 -15.86
C GLY A 262 -18.86 -14.42 -15.94
N GLY A 263 -18.99 -15.66 -15.45
CA GLY A 263 -20.18 -16.49 -15.62
C GLY A 263 -20.30 -17.16 -16.99
N THR A 264 -19.23 -17.18 -17.78
CA THR A 264 -19.16 -17.85 -19.09
C THR A 264 -18.21 -19.06 -19.03
N THR A 265 -17.93 -19.71 -20.16
CA THR A 265 -16.89 -20.74 -20.28
C THR A 265 -15.55 -20.17 -20.77
N ALA A 266 -15.55 -18.96 -21.32
CA ALA A 266 -14.34 -18.30 -21.82
C ALA A 266 -13.55 -17.70 -20.66
N SER A 267 -12.24 -17.94 -20.64
CA SER A 267 -11.36 -17.36 -19.63
C SER A 267 -10.87 -15.97 -20.05
N ALA A 268 -10.85 -15.06 -19.09
CA ALA A 268 -10.24 -13.75 -19.22
C ALA A 268 -8.71 -13.88 -19.19
N SER A 269 -8.05 -13.12 -20.07
CA SER A 269 -6.60 -12.91 -20.02
C SER A 269 -6.31 -11.46 -19.69
N TYR A 270 -5.63 -11.25 -18.57
CA TYR A 270 -5.27 -9.95 -18.04
C TYR A 270 -3.90 -9.51 -18.56
N THR A 271 -3.80 -9.28 -19.86
CA THR A 271 -2.54 -9.07 -20.58
C THR A 271 -1.78 -7.80 -20.18
N SER A 272 -2.45 -6.85 -19.52
CA SER A 272 -1.86 -5.59 -19.06
C SER A 272 -1.70 -5.49 -17.54
N LEU A 273 -2.14 -6.49 -16.78
CA LEU A 273 -2.27 -6.39 -15.32
C LEU A 273 -0.91 -6.56 -14.64
N ALA A 274 -0.39 -5.44 -14.12
CA ALA A 274 0.89 -5.38 -13.44
C ALA A 274 0.77 -5.56 -11.92
N SER A 275 -0.37 -5.22 -11.32
CA SER A 275 -0.58 -5.28 -9.87
C SER A 275 -1.88 -5.99 -9.51
N LEU A 276 -1.80 -7.02 -8.66
CA LEU A 276 -2.94 -7.76 -8.14
C LEU A 276 -2.91 -7.75 -6.61
N THR A 277 -4.00 -7.32 -5.99
CA THR A 277 -4.20 -7.34 -4.54
C THR A 277 -5.45 -8.14 -4.22
N LEU A 278 -5.31 -9.18 -3.40
CA LEU A 278 -6.40 -10.06 -2.97
C LEU A 278 -6.49 -10.07 -1.45
N ALA A 279 -7.63 -9.65 -0.92
CA ALA A 279 -7.96 -9.81 0.49
C ALA A 279 -8.98 -10.94 0.62
N ILE A 280 -8.63 -12.00 1.34
CA ILE A 280 -9.46 -13.20 1.46
C ILE A 280 -10.01 -13.27 2.87
N SER A 281 -11.33 -13.36 3.00
CA SER A 281 -11.98 -13.44 4.31
C SER A 281 -13.03 -14.53 4.34
N GLY A 282 -13.04 -15.37 5.37
CA GLY A 282 -14.15 -16.28 5.64
C GLY A 282 -14.26 -17.50 4.72
N ILE A 283 -13.25 -17.79 3.91
CA ILE A 283 -13.23 -19.01 3.11
C ILE A 283 -12.97 -20.19 4.06
N SER A 284 -14.03 -20.91 4.42
CA SER A 284 -13.91 -22.27 4.98
C SER A 284 -13.01 -23.08 4.04
N TYR A 285 -11.94 -23.66 4.57
CA TYR A 285 -10.82 -24.32 3.86
C TYR A 285 -11.21 -25.55 3.01
N SER A 286 -12.43 -25.62 2.46
CA SER A 286 -12.70 -26.45 1.29
C SER A 286 -11.85 -25.89 0.15
N ILE A 287 -10.65 -26.50 0.03
CA ILE A 287 -9.63 -26.28 -0.99
C ILE A 287 -10.33 -25.85 -2.26
N ILE A 288 -10.23 -24.57 -2.54
CA ILE A 288 -10.73 -24.11 -3.79
C ILE A 288 -9.69 -24.59 -4.83
N TRP A 289 -10.17 -25.13 -5.96
CA TRP A 289 -9.48 -25.12 -7.26
C TRP A 289 -8.77 -26.37 -7.79
N ALA A 290 -9.47 -27.51 -7.88
CA ALA A 290 -9.12 -28.54 -8.87
C ALA A 290 -9.39 -28.16 -10.36
N ALA A 291 -9.76 -26.91 -10.70
CA ALA A 291 -10.57 -26.65 -11.92
C ALA A 291 -10.06 -25.61 -12.95
N ILE A 292 -9.00 -24.83 -12.71
CA ILE A 292 -8.46 -23.89 -13.72
C ILE A 292 -7.09 -24.39 -14.20
N LYS A 293 -7.11 -25.59 -14.77
CA LYS A 293 -5.91 -26.17 -15.37
C LYS A 293 -5.60 -25.44 -16.68
N ASP A 294 -4.31 -25.27 -16.95
CA ASP A 294 -3.75 -24.82 -18.23
C ASP A 294 -3.98 -23.35 -18.65
N ILE A 295 -4.55 -22.51 -17.79
CA ILE A 295 -4.69 -21.07 -18.07
C ILE A 295 -3.67 -20.27 -17.26
N ALA A 296 -3.02 -19.29 -17.90
CA ALA A 296 -2.18 -18.28 -17.26
C ALA A 296 -2.89 -16.91 -17.33
N PRO A 297 -3.82 -16.62 -16.39
CA PRO A 297 -4.68 -15.44 -16.51
C PRO A 297 -3.90 -14.13 -16.37
N PHE A 298 -2.75 -14.12 -15.71
CA PHE A 298 -1.94 -12.94 -15.46
C PHE A 298 -0.54 -13.16 -16.04
N PRO A 299 -0.29 -12.94 -17.34
CA PRO A 299 1.00 -13.26 -17.96
C PRO A 299 2.12 -12.23 -17.69
N VAL A 300 1.79 -11.06 -17.13
CA VAL A 300 2.73 -9.94 -16.94
C VAL A 300 2.72 -9.36 -15.52
N LEU A 301 2.33 -10.16 -14.53
CA LEU A 301 2.17 -9.69 -13.16
C LEU A 301 3.53 -9.28 -12.57
N LEU A 302 3.60 -8.08 -12.02
CA LEU A 302 4.81 -7.52 -11.37
C LEU A 302 4.69 -7.56 -9.84
N THR A 303 3.50 -7.28 -9.32
CA THR A 303 3.22 -7.21 -7.89
C THR A 303 2.01 -8.07 -7.56
N LEU A 304 2.18 -8.96 -6.59
CA LEU A 304 1.12 -9.77 -6.00
C LEU A 304 1.07 -9.53 -4.50
N ASP A 305 -0.07 -9.06 -3.99
CA ASP A 305 -0.34 -8.88 -2.55
C ASP A 305 -1.56 -9.71 -2.16
N ILE A 306 -1.37 -10.70 -1.30
CA ILE A 306 -2.42 -11.56 -0.78
C ILE A 306 -2.48 -11.36 0.73
N SER A 307 -3.70 -11.21 1.26
CA SER A 307 -3.97 -11.10 2.69
C SER A 307 -5.13 -12.00 3.12
N GLY A 308 -5.13 -12.44 4.38
CA GLY A 308 -6.21 -13.24 5.00
C GLY A 308 -6.24 -14.74 4.67
N GLY A 309 -5.45 -15.21 3.70
CA GLY A 309 -5.19 -16.64 3.44
C GLY A 309 -4.78 -16.90 1.98
N TYR A 310 -4.05 -17.98 1.70
CA TYR A 310 -3.81 -18.44 0.31
C TYR A 310 -4.80 -19.56 -0.04
N PRO A 311 -5.72 -19.34 -1.00
CA PRO A 311 -6.88 -20.22 -1.20
C PRO A 311 -6.69 -21.22 -2.35
N PHE A 312 -5.53 -21.23 -3.01
CA PHE A 312 -5.24 -22.05 -4.19
C PHE A 312 -4.37 -23.25 -3.80
N ASP A 313 -4.60 -24.42 -4.38
CA ASP A 313 -3.73 -25.60 -4.27
C ASP A 313 -2.76 -25.74 -5.46
N ASP A 314 -2.83 -24.80 -6.40
CA ASP A 314 -2.05 -24.75 -7.64
C ASP A 314 -1.18 -23.48 -7.79
N ASP A 315 -0.55 -23.33 -8.96
CA ASP A 315 0.28 -22.19 -9.34
C ASP A 315 -0.47 -21.09 -10.08
N LEU A 316 -1.80 -21.03 -10.06
CA LEU A 316 -2.59 -20.13 -10.91
C LEU A 316 -2.10 -18.67 -10.92
N LEU A 317 -1.71 -18.14 -9.75
CA LEU A 317 -1.22 -16.77 -9.61
C LEU A 317 0.25 -16.58 -10.03
N PHE A 318 1.00 -17.67 -10.12
CA PHE A 318 2.43 -17.66 -10.42
C PHE A 318 2.73 -18.13 -11.86
N ARG A 319 1.81 -18.86 -12.47
CA ARG A 319 1.93 -19.42 -13.81
C ARG A 319 2.18 -18.31 -14.83
N GLY A 320 3.28 -18.41 -15.57
CA GLY A 320 3.71 -17.41 -16.55
C GLY A 320 4.42 -16.18 -15.98
N ASN A 321 4.47 -16.00 -14.65
CA ASN A 321 5.00 -14.78 -14.01
C ASN A 321 6.47 -14.86 -13.58
N GLY A 322 7.15 -15.98 -13.86
CA GLY A 322 8.55 -16.16 -13.44
C GLY A 322 9.53 -15.10 -13.98
N GLY A 323 9.27 -14.59 -15.18
CA GLY A 323 10.10 -13.54 -15.78
C GLY A 323 9.72 -12.11 -15.38
N THR A 324 8.57 -11.90 -14.73
CA THR A 324 7.96 -10.58 -14.55
C THR A 324 7.81 -10.17 -13.09
N MET A 325 7.53 -11.13 -12.21
CA MET A 325 7.25 -10.88 -10.80
C MET A 325 8.43 -10.20 -10.09
N LYS A 326 8.16 -9.06 -9.46
CA LYS A 326 9.12 -8.25 -8.70
C LYS A 326 8.84 -8.20 -7.22
N SER A 327 7.57 -8.25 -6.83
CA SER A 327 7.13 -8.12 -5.44
C SER A 327 6.05 -9.13 -5.12
N LEU A 328 6.30 -9.96 -4.10
CA LEU A 328 5.35 -10.94 -3.58
C LEU A 328 5.08 -10.65 -2.11
N ARG A 329 3.81 -10.48 -1.75
CA ARG A 329 3.33 -10.48 -0.37
C ARG A 329 2.27 -11.58 -0.22
N ILE A 330 2.49 -12.48 0.72
CA ILE A 330 1.64 -13.67 0.88
C ILE A 330 1.58 -14.09 2.37
N PRO A 331 0.42 -14.53 2.88
CA PRO A 331 0.36 -15.17 4.19
C PRO A 331 1.06 -16.53 4.16
N PHE A 332 1.83 -16.87 5.19
CA PHE A 332 2.64 -18.10 5.21
C PHE A 332 1.88 -19.36 5.64
N SER A 333 0.66 -19.55 5.13
CA SER A 333 -0.15 -20.71 5.48
C SER A 333 0.49 -22.01 4.98
N ALA A 334 0.10 -23.16 5.54
CA ALA A 334 0.53 -24.48 5.05
C ALA A 334 0.28 -24.66 3.54
N ILE A 335 -0.88 -24.17 3.06
CA ILE A 335 -1.28 -24.24 1.66
C ILE A 335 -0.36 -23.37 0.80
N ALA A 336 -0.12 -22.12 1.21
CA ALA A 336 0.80 -21.22 0.53
C ALA A 336 2.20 -21.84 0.41
N ARG A 337 2.72 -22.39 1.51
CA ARG A 337 4.02 -23.06 1.55
C ARG A 337 4.08 -24.22 0.56
N ASN A 338 3.08 -25.11 0.57
CA ASN A 338 3.05 -26.24 -0.36
C ASN A 338 3.02 -25.78 -1.81
N ALA A 339 2.19 -24.80 -2.16
CA ALA A 339 2.13 -24.24 -3.51
C ALA A 339 3.47 -23.63 -3.93
N LEU A 340 4.07 -22.77 -3.10
CA LEU A 340 5.34 -22.11 -3.42
C LEU A 340 6.48 -23.11 -3.67
N ASP A 341 6.54 -24.21 -2.91
CA ASP A 341 7.56 -25.25 -3.06
C ASP A 341 7.29 -26.18 -4.25
N ARG A 342 6.07 -26.72 -4.32
CA ARG A 342 5.64 -27.65 -5.37
C ARG A 342 5.87 -27.06 -6.77
N PHE A 343 5.62 -25.76 -6.93
CA PHE A 343 5.74 -25.07 -8.20
C PHE A 343 7.04 -24.27 -8.34
N GLY A 344 7.95 -24.37 -7.35
CA GLY A 344 9.26 -23.75 -7.42
C GLY A 344 9.23 -22.22 -7.57
N VAL A 345 8.18 -21.56 -7.08
CA VAL A 345 7.94 -20.11 -7.24
C VAL A 345 9.09 -19.29 -6.67
N LEU A 346 9.75 -19.78 -5.62
CA LEU A 346 10.84 -19.07 -4.96
C LEU A 346 12.22 -19.57 -5.39
N LYS A 347 12.30 -20.60 -6.23
CA LYS A 347 13.58 -21.11 -6.74
C LYS A 347 14.16 -20.07 -7.70
N ARG A 348 15.48 -19.90 -7.69
CA ARG A 348 16.19 -18.94 -8.56
C ARG A 348 15.93 -19.15 -10.06
N SER A 349 15.69 -20.38 -10.47
CA SER A 349 15.26 -20.72 -11.84
C SER A 349 13.82 -20.28 -12.15
N GLY A 350 12.97 -20.16 -11.13
CA GLY A 350 11.56 -19.84 -11.24
C GLY A 350 11.29 -18.34 -11.30
N VAL A 351 12.05 -17.50 -10.59
CA VAL A 351 11.85 -16.04 -10.63
C VAL A 351 13.17 -15.26 -10.72
N THR A 352 13.41 -14.65 -11.88
CA THR A 352 14.67 -13.94 -12.17
C THR A 352 14.65 -12.45 -11.79
N ARG A 353 13.47 -11.89 -11.54
CA ARG A 353 13.27 -10.45 -11.25
C ARG A 353 12.71 -10.16 -9.87
N MET A 354 12.59 -11.18 -9.01
CA MET A 354 12.08 -10.98 -7.66
C MET A 354 13.00 -9.99 -6.92
N THR A 355 12.41 -8.97 -6.32
CA THR A 355 13.16 -7.98 -5.53
C THR A 355 12.66 -7.93 -4.11
N ARG A 356 11.37 -8.16 -3.90
CA ARG A 356 10.73 -8.05 -2.59
C ARG A 356 9.87 -9.27 -2.31
N VAL A 357 10.12 -9.90 -1.16
CA VAL A 357 9.28 -10.96 -0.63
C VAL A 357 8.83 -10.56 0.77
N CYS A 358 7.52 -10.56 0.99
CA CYS A 358 6.89 -10.26 2.26
C CYS A 358 6.03 -11.45 2.67
N ILE A 359 6.29 -11.96 3.87
CA ILE A 359 5.62 -13.11 4.42
C ILE A 359 4.91 -12.65 5.68
N ASP A 360 3.60 -12.61 5.58
CA ASP A 360 2.75 -12.15 6.65
C ASP A 360 2.45 -13.28 7.63
N GLU A 361 2.18 -12.89 8.87
CA GLU A 361 1.81 -13.81 9.93
C GLU A 361 0.51 -14.53 9.58
N VAL A 362 0.49 -15.80 9.96
CA VAL A 362 -0.64 -16.67 9.82
C VAL A 362 -1.62 -16.36 10.97
N THR A 363 -2.81 -15.85 10.65
CA THR A 363 -3.85 -15.58 11.65
C THR A 363 -4.31 -16.89 12.32
N ASP A 364 -4.85 -16.80 13.54
CA ASP A 364 -5.18 -17.95 14.39
C ASP A 364 -6.04 -19.05 13.72
N LEU A 365 -6.80 -18.72 12.67
CA LEU A 365 -7.61 -19.67 11.89
C LEU A 365 -6.80 -20.80 11.24
N ASP A 366 -5.52 -20.59 10.94
CA ASP A 366 -4.65 -21.58 10.31
C ASP A 366 -3.94 -22.48 11.34
N LYS A 367 -3.89 -22.10 12.63
CA LYS A 367 -3.17 -22.85 13.68
C LYS A 367 -3.78 -24.25 13.91
N GLU A 368 -5.09 -24.39 13.71
CA GLU A 368 -5.81 -25.66 13.89
C GLU A 368 -5.47 -26.67 12.77
N TYR A 369 -5.28 -26.20 11.53
CA TYR A 369 -4.93 -27.04 10.37
C TYR A 369 -3.44 -27.41 10.30
N MET A 370 -2.56 -26.61 10.92
CA MET A 370 -1.11 -26.83 10.94
C MET A 370 -0.69 -28.11 11.68
N THR A 371 -1.55 -28.68 12.52
CA THR A 371 -1.22 -29.86 13.33
C THR A 371 -1.18 -31.18 12.54
N ARG A 372 -1.66 -31.23 11.29
CA ARG A 372 -1.87 -32.53 10.61
C ARG A 372 -1.08 -32.82 9.33
N ARG A 373 -0.44 -31.86 8.63
CA ARG A 373 -0.08 -32.14 7.21
C ARG A 373 1.10 -31.47 6.49
N THR A 374 2.13 -30.91 7.13
CA THR A 374 3.27 -30.38 6.32
C THR A 374 4.66 -30.77 6.80
N ASP A 375 5.27 -31.72 6.08
CA ASP A 375 6.68 -32.14 6.16
C ASP A 375 7.65 -31.21 5.39
N VAL A 376 7.16 -30.16 4.71
CA VAL A 376 8.06 -29.28 3.94
C VAL A 376 8.90 -28.44 4.91
N PRO A 377 10.25 -28.57 4.91
CA PRO A 377 11.09 -27.84 5.84
C PRO A 377 11.05 -26.34 5.51
N ILE A 378 10.52 -25.54 6.43
CA ILE A 378 10.52 -24.05 6.35
C ILE A 378 11.91 -23.51 5.96
N LYS A 379 12.97 -24.19 6.44
CA LYS A 379 14.37 -23.86 6.16
C LYS A 379 14.69 -23.81 4.67
N GLN A 380 14.19 -24.75 3.86
CA GLN A 380 14.49 -24.80 2.43
C GLN A 380 13.80 -23.68 1.65
N GLN A 381 12.56 -23.36 2.01
CA GLN A 381 11.82 -22.27 1.36
C GLN A 381 12.45 -20.91 1.69
N VAL A 382 12.81 -20.72 2.96
CA VAL A 382 13.53 -19.53 3.41
C VAL A 382 14.85 -19.37 2.67
N HIS A 383 15.62 -20.46 2.53
CA HIS A 383 16.86 -20.45 1.76
C HIS A 383 16.63 -19.91 0.35
N HIS A 384 15.65 -20.47 -0.37
CA HIS A 384 15.32 -20.01 -1.73
C HIS A 384 14.92 -18.53 -1.77
N MET A 385 14.17 -18.02 -0.78
CA MET A 385 13.81 -16.59 -0.72
C MET A 385 15.04 -15.70 -0.56
N LEU A 386 16.01 -16.11 0.27
CA LEU A 386 17.24 -15.37 0.50
C LEU A 386 18.14 -15.31 -0.75
N GLU A 387 18.04 -16.30 -1.64
CA GLU A 387 18.78 -16.31 -2.91
C GLU A 387 18.19 -15.36 -3.96
N VAL A 388 16.87 -15.11 -3.91
CA VAL A 388 16.18 -14.31 -4.94
C VAL A 388 15.84 -12.89 -4.50
N ALA A 389 15.62 -12.63 -3.20
CA ALA A 389 15.09 -11.36 -2.74
C ALA A 389 16.18 -10.33 -2.39
N LEU A 390 16.02 -9.09 -2.86
CA LEU A 390 16.78 -7.92 -2.37
C LEU A 390 16.27 -7.48 -0.99
N ALA A 391 14.96 -7.58 -0.77
CA ALA A 391 14.28 -7.21 0.45
C ALA A 391 13.34 -8.33 0.92
N LEU A 392 13.53 -8.79 2.16
CA LEU A 392 12.76 -9.86 2.76
C LEU A 392 12.09 -9.34 4.05
N ARG A 393 10.78 -9.54 4.20
CA ARG A 393 10.02 -9.20 5.40
C ARG A 393 9.28 -10.41 5.92
N LEU A 394 9.39 -10.70 7.21
CA LEU A 394 8.88 -11.90 7.84
C LEU A 394 8.27 -11.56 9.20
N TRP A 395 7.01 -11.93 9.40
CA TRP A 395 6.28 -11.57 10.63
C TRP A 395 6.27 -12.66 11.72
N ASN A 396 6.64 -13.90 11.41
CA ASN A 396 6.47 -15.04 12.32
C ASN A 396 7.78 -15.50 13.01
N ASP A 397 7.75 -15.59 14.34
CA ASP A 397 8.86 -16.02 15.21
C ASP A 397 9.46 -17.38 14.85
N THR A 398 8.61 -18.38 14.56
CA THR A 398 9.07 -19.74 14.23
C THR A 398 9.87 -19.78 12.92
N THR A 399 9.53 -18.92 11.97
CA THR A 399 10.26 -18.81 10.71
C THR A 399 11.60 -18.14 10.90
N ALA A 400 11.70 -17.21 11.85
CA ALA A 400 12.91 -16.44 12.06
C ALA A 400 14.08 -17.28 12.55
N PHE A 401 13.84 -18.18 13.52
CA PHE A 401 14.86 -19.16 13.93
C PHE A 401 15.29 -20.05 12.76
N GLY A 402 14.35 -20.46 11.91
CA GLY A 402 14.62 -21.22 10.68
C GLY A 402 15.57 -20.48 9.72
N ILE A 403 15.48 -19.14 9.62
CA ILE A 403 16.38 -18.32 8.81
C ILE A 403 17.77 -18.26 9.41
N PHE A 404 17.91 -18.07 10.72
CA PHE A 404 19.23 -18.05 11.33
C PHE A 404 19.97 -19.33 10.97
N CYS A 405 19.31 -20.49 11.09
CA CYS A 405 19.87 -21.75 10.63
C CYS A 405 20.15 -21.78 9.11
N ALA A 406 19.21 -21.30 8.28
CA ALA A 406 19.34 -21.35 6.82
C ALA A 406 20.45 -20.43 6.28
N VAL A 407 20.59 -19.24 6.85
CA VAL A 407 21.64 -18.26 6.51
C VAL A 407 23.00 -18.81 6.89
N HIS A 408 23.14 -19.40 8.07
CA HIS A 408 24.39 -20.07 8.46
C HIS A 408 24.75 -21.26 7.54
N ALA A 409 23.74 -21.99 7.07
CA ALA A 409 23.95 -23.11 6.14
C ALA A 409 24.30 -22.65 4.71
N ALA A 410 23.99 -21.41 4.35
CA ALA A 410 24.16 -20.88 3.00
C ALA A 410 24.66 -19.42 3.00
N PRO A 411 25.95 -19.19 3.24
CA PRO A 411 26.55 -17.86 3.26
C PRO A 411 26.50 -17.12 1.91
N SER A 412 26.10 -17.78 0.81
CA SER A 412 26.07 -17.24 -0.56
C SER A 412 24.87 -16.34 -0.87
N THR A 413 24.22 -15.72 0.11
CA THR A 413 23.04 -14.83 -0.04
C THR A 413 23.43 -13.44 -0.59
N ALA A 414 24.19 -13.42 -1.69
CA ALA A 414 24.93 -12.29 -2.23
C ALA A 414 24.12 -11.06 -2.65
N VAL A 415 22.79 -11.08 -2.49
CA VAL A 415 21.90 -10.03 -2.99
C VAL A 415 21.01 -9.44 -1.90
N LEU A 416 20.85 -10.07 -0.74
CA LEU A 416 19.96 -9.53 0.30
C LEU A 416 20.51 -8.22 0.87
N ARG A 417 19.70 -7.16 0.82
CA ARG A 417 20.05 -5.81 1.31
C ARG A 417 19.17 -5.34 2.45
N CYS A 418 17.91 -5.76 2.49
CA CYS A 418 16.97 -5.37 3.53
C CYS A 418 16.31 -6.60 4.13
N LEU A 419 16.37 -6.73 5.45
CA LEU A 419 15.67 -7.78 6.19
C LEU A 419 14.81 -7.15 7.28
N GLU A 420 13.56 -7.57 7.37
CA GLU A 420 12.64 -7.09 8.39
C GLU A 420 11.97 -8.26 9.10
N PHE A 421 12.08 -8.24 10.41
CA PHE A 421 11.38 -9.10 11.35
C PHE A 421 10.29 -8.30 12.04
N GLY A 422 9.04 -8.76 11.92
CA GLY A 422 7.88 -8.10 12.52
C GLY A 422 7.92 -8.17 14.05
N ASN A 423 7.87 -9.39 14.59
CA ASN A 423 7.73 -9.63 16.04
C ASN A 423 8.87 -10.46 16.66
N VAL A 424 9.95 -10.67 15.91
CA VAL A 424 11.03 -11.57 16.33
C VAL A 424 11.98 -10.85 17.28
N ARG A 425 12.14 -11.44 18.46
CA ARG A 425 13.15 -11.07 19.46
C ARG A 425 14.50 -11.67 19.10
N VAL A 426 15.50 -10.82 18.93
CA VAL A 426 16.86 -11.21 18.56
C VAL A 426 17.86 -10.56 19.52
N TYR A 427 18.80 -11.36 20.02
CA TYR A 427 19.90 -10.86 20.83
C TYR A 427 20.96 -10.15 19.96
N THR A 428 21.64 -9.16 20.54
CA THR A 428 22.66 -8.38 19.83
C THR A 428 23.79 -9.27 19.28
N ASP A 429 24.23 -10.28 20.04
CA ASP A 429 25.25 -11.23 19.58
C ASP A 429 24.80 -12.03 18.34
N SER A 430 23.52 -12.39 18.28
CA SER A 430 22.91 -13.10 17.16
C SER A 430 22.78 -12.20 15.94
N ILE A 431 22.47 -10.91 16.13
CA ILE A 431 22.47 -9.92 15.04
C ILE A 431 23.88 -9.75 14.47
N ILE A 432 24.92 -9.68 15.32
CA ILE A 432 26.31 -9.58 14.88
C ILE A 432 26.70 -10.81 14.05
N GLN A 433 26.41 -12.01 14.55
CA GLN A 433 26.66 -13.24 13.81
C GLN A 433 25.93 -13.23 12.46
N PHE A 434 24.68 -12.79 12.44
CA PHE A 434 23.87 -12.71 11.24
C PHE A 434 24.44 -11.77 10.17
N ILE A 435 24.82 -10.55 10.55
CA ILE A 435 25.44 -9.57 9.64
C ILE A 435 26.78 -10.09 9.11
N SER A 436 27.55 -10.83 9.93
CA SER A 436 28.81 -11.42 9.49
C SER A 436 28.64 -12.44 8.36
N VAL A 437 27.47 -13.11 8.30
CA VAL A 437 27.14 -14.07 7.24
C VAL A 437 26.51 -13.40 6.02
N ILE A 438 25.86 -12.25 6.19
CA ILE A 438 25.25 -11.48 5.09
C ILE A 438 25.91 -10.09 4.97
N PRO A 439 27.14 -10.01 4.45
CA PRO A 439 27.88 -8.75 4.39
C PRO A 439 27.24 -7.70 3.45
N SER A 440 26.34 -8.11 2.55
CA SER A 440 25.57 -7.21 1.67
C SER A 440 24.41 -6.50 2.38
N LEU A 441 24.07 -6.91 3.60
CA LEU A 441 22.93 -6.37 4.33
C LEU A 441 23.16 -4.88 4.65
N VAL A 442 22.18 -4.05 4.27
CA VAL A 442 22.16 -2.60 4.46
C VAL A 442 21.28 -2.21 5.63
N SER A 443 20.13 -2.88 5.76
CA SER A 443 19.12 -2.60 6.77
C SER A 443 18.61 -3.88 7.40
N LEU A 444 18.51 -3.89 8.73
CA LEU A 444 17.81 -4.91 9.51
C LEU A 444 16.75 -4.23 10.36
N THR A 445 15.56 -4.81 10.45
CA THR A 445 14.55 -4.42 11.44
C THR A 445 14.21 -5.63 12.30
N CYS A 446 14.28 -5.51 13.64
CA CYS A 446 13.95 -6.57 14.58
C CYS A 446 13.72 -6.04 16.00
N ILE A 447 13.12 -6.86 16.87
CA ILE A 447 13.03 -6.54 18.30
C ILE A 447 14.35 -6.93 18.96
N VAL A 448 15.07 -5.97 19.54
CA VAL A 448 16.30 -6.25 20.28
C VAL A 448 15.93 -6.61 21.71
N CYS A 449 16.22 -7.83 22.16
CA CYS A 449 15.83 -8.32 23.49
C CYS A 449 16.97 -8.36 24.52
N GLY A 450 18.19 -7.97 24.13
CA GLY A 450 19.35 -7.95 25.02
C GLY A 450 20.67 -8.10 24.29
N LEU A 451 21.74 -8.32 25.06
CA LEU A 451 23.09 -8.52 24.51
C LEU A 451 23.28 -9.95 24.02
N GLY A 452 22.71 -10.91 24.73
CA GLY A 452 22.84 -12.34 24.44
C GLY A 452 24.02 -12.97 25.19
N PRO A 453 24.00 -14.31 25.33
CA PRO A 453 24.89 -15.03 26.24
C PRO A 453 26.37 -14.84 25.91
N THR A 454 26.71 -14.69 24.63
CA THR A 454 28.10 -14.54 24.19
C THR A 454 28.70 -13.24 24.68
N ILE A 455 27.95 -12.13 24.58
CA ILE A 455 28.41 -10.80 24.97
C ILE A 455 28.28 -10.61 26.49
N GLU A 456 27.22 -11.16 27.09
CA GLU A 456 26.98 -11.04 28.54
C GLU A 456 28.06 -11.75 29.36
N SER A 457 28.60 -12.86 28.86
CA SER A 457 29.73 -13.57 29.49
C SER A 457 31.04 -12.76 29.53
N ILE A 458 31.14 -11.68 28.74
CA ILE A 458 32.31 -10.80 28.72
C ILE A 458 32.08 -9.68 29.75
N ALA A 459 33.07 -9.47 30.63
CA ALA A 459 33.06 -8.36 31.58
C ALA A 459 32.83 -7.02 30.85
N ALA A 460 31.93 -6.18 31.38
CA ALA A 460 31.42 -5.00 30.67
C ALA A 460 32.51 -4.10 30.08
N ARG A 461 33.60 -3.87 30.85
CA ARG A 461 34.77 -3.09 30.42
C ARG A 461 35.53 -3.67 29.23
N ASP A 462 35.48 -4.98 29.03
CA ASP A 462 36.25 -5.71 28.01
C ASP A 462 35.43 -5.98 26.75
N ARG A 463 34.10 -5.75 26.76
CA ARG A 463 33.19 -6.04 25.64
C ARG A 463 33.64 -5.35 24.35
N PRO A 464 33.93 -4.03 24.33
CA PRO A 464 34.25 -3.34 23.08
C PRO A 464 35.57 -3.84 22.47
N SER A 465 36.62 -4.00 23.29
CA SER A 465 37.92 -4.51 22.82
C SER A 465 37.82 -5.93 22.25
N ARG A 466 37.07 -6.83 22.90
CA ARG A 466 36.87 -8.21 22.41
C ARG A 466 36.01 -8.29 21.16
N LEU A 467 34.99 -7.45 21.04
CA LEU A 467 34.17 -7.39 19.84
C LEU A 467 34.95 -6.78 18.67
N CYS A 468 35.75 -5.74 18.93
CA CYS A 468 36.63 -5.12 17.93
C CYS A 468 37.59 -6.14 17.32
N SER A 469 38.31 -6.87 18.16
CA SER A 469 39.33 -7.83 17.69
C SER A 469 38.75 -8.99 16.88
N LYS A 470 37.48 -9.34 17.12
CA LYS A 470 36.83 -10.46 16.45
C LYS A 470 36.07 -10.07 15.18
N TYR A 471 35.42 -8.90 15.17
CA TYR A 471 34.41 -8.59 14.16
C TYR A 471 34.71 -7.33 13.35
N VAL A 472 35.71 -6.50 13.64
CA VAL A 472 35.91 -5.25 12.87
C VAL A 472 36.68 -5.48 11.57
N PRO A 473 36.21 -4.94 10.42
CA PRO A 473 34.88 -4.38 10.20
C PRO A 473 33.83 -5.48 9.97
N LEU A 474 32.70 -5.39 10.67
CA LEU A 474 31.64 -6.42 10.60
C LEU A 474 30.91 -6.35 9.27
N SER A 475 30.56 -5.12 8.86
CA SER A 475 30.04 -4.85 7.53
C SER A 475 30.33 -3.41 7.14
N LYS A 476 30.76 -3.21 5.88
CA LYS A 476 30.86 -1.88 5.27
C LYS A 476 29.53 -1.42 4.68
N ASN A 477 28.55 -2.30 4.53
CA ASN A 477 27.27 -1.99 3.89
C ASN A 477 26.15 -1.69 4.88
N PHE A 478 26.26 -2.21 6.10
CA PHE A 478 25.22 -2.07 7.12
C PHE A 478 25.12 -0.63 7.62
N ARG A 479 23.95 -0.02 7.46
CA ARG A 479 23.68 1.41 7.72
C ARG A 479 22.56 1.65 8.70
N LYS A 480 21.58 0.73 8.75
CA LYS A 480 20.32 0.92 9.47
C LYS A 480 19.95 -0.29 10.32
N LEU A 481 19.63 -0.03 11.59
CA LEU A 481 18.94 -0.98 12.46
C LEU A 481 17.58 -0.36 12.87
N GLY A 482 16.48 -1.00 12.51
CA GLY A 482 15.13 -0.63 12.93
C GLY A 482 14.66 -1.47 14.10
N ILE A 483 14.02 -0.83 15.08
CA ILE A 483 13.35 -1.48 16.20
C ILE A 483 11.85 -1.17 16.07
N PRO A 484 11.00 -2.18 15.82
CA PRO A 484 9.57 -1.97 15.60
C PRO A 484 8.89 -1.17 16.71
N TYR A 485 7.88 -0.37 16.36
CA TYR A 485 7.14 0.48 17.32
C TYR A 485 6.42 -0.31 18.42
N THR A 486 6.10 -1.58 18.16
CA THR A 486 5.42 -2.51 19.06
C THR A 486 6.37 -3.26 19.99
N ALA A 487 7.68 -2.98 19.91
CA ALA A 487 8.70 -3.72 20.64
C ALA A 487 8.77 -3.33 22.13
N ASP A 488 8.90 -4.34 23.00
CA ASP A 488 9.26 -4.18 24.42
C ASP A 488 10.76 -3.86 24.63
N THR A 489 11.45 -3.38 23.59
CA THR A 489 12.88 -3.07 23.68
C THR A 489 13.10 -1.85 24.58
N SER A 490 13.91 -2.01 25.62
CA SER A 490 14.27 -0.89 26.48
C SER A 490 15.21 0.08 25.77
N ALA A 491 15.19 1.36 26.16
CA ALA A 491 16.12 2.36 25.63
C ALA A 491 17.58 1.96 25.84
N GLU A 492 17.89 1.33 26.97
CA GLU A 492 19.22 0.79 27.30
C GLU A 492 19.65 -0.31 26.31
N GLN A 493 18.78 -1.29 26.02
CA GLN A 493 19.07 -2.36 25.06
C GLN A 493 19.32 -1.81 23.65
N ALA A 494 18.47 -0.89 23.20
CA ALA A 494 18.62 -0.21 21.92
C ALA A 494 19.94 0.58 21.84
N THR A 495 20.32 1.22 22.95
CA THR A 495 21.56 2.00 23.08
C THR A 495 22.79 1.12 22.97
N TYR A 496 22.86 0.01 23.72
CA TYR A 496 24.00 -0.91 23.63
C TYR A 496 24.14 -1.51 22.24
N ALA A 497 23.04 -1.94 21.61
CA ALA A 497 23.08 -2.44 20.24
C ALA A 497 23.64 -1.39 19.28
N ALA A 498 23.16 -0.15 19.36
CA ALA A 498 23.65 0.95 18.53
C ALA A 498 25.15 1.21 18.74
N MET A 499 25.64 1.17 19.98
CA MET A 499 27.06 1.35 20.28
C MET A 499 27.93 0.28 19.65
N PHE A 500 27.54 -0.99 19.78
CA PHE A 500 28.28 -2.06 19.13
C PHE A 500 28.26 -1.90 17.60
N PHE A 501 27.14 -1.51 16.98
CA PHE A 501 27.13 -1.30 15.53
C PHE A 501 27.90 -0.06 15.07
N VAL A 502 27.98 1.00 15.86
CA VAL A 502 28.87 2.14 15.56
C VAL A 502 30.34 1.70 15.53
N ILE A 503 30.74 0.83 16.45
CA ILE A 503 32.10 0.30 16.53
C ILE A 503 32.36 -0.68 15.37
N LEU A 504 31.44 -1.62 15.18
CA LEU A 504 31.63 -2.76 14.29
C LEU A 504 31.39 -2.41 12.82
N CYS A 505 30.53 -1.42 12.52
CA CYS A 505 30.11 -1.08 11.17
C CYS A 505 30.41 0.40 10.87
N PRO A 506 31.46 0.74 10.09
CA PRO A 506 31.91 2.12 9.89
C PRO A 506 30.87 3.03 9.20
N ASN A 507 29.91 2.46 8.49
CA ASN A 507 28.85 3.19 7.80
C ASN A 507 27.50 3.15 8.54
N PHE A 508 27.46 2.70 9.79
CA PHE A 508 26.23 2.71 10.57
C PHE A 508 25.82 4.14 10.92
N THR A 509 24.62 4.56 10.48
CA THR A 509 24.18 5.96 10.58
C THR A 509 22.78 6.13 11.16
N LEU A 510 21.99 5.06 11.26
CA LEU A 510 20.59 5.17 11.66
C LEU A 510 20.18 4.01 12.55
N LEU A 511 19.77 4.34 13.77
CA LEU A 511 18.87 3.51 14.56
C LEU A 511 17.47 4.08 14.36
N ASP A 512 16.50 3.29 13.92
CA ASP A 512 15.11 3.73 13.71
C ASP A 512 14.24 3.14 14.82
N ILE A 513 13.79 3.99 15.75
CA ILE A 513 13.06 3.59 16.95
C ILE A 513 11.76 4.36 17.14
N SER A 514 10.92 3.81 18.02
CA SER A 514 9.66 4.44 18.44
C SER A 514 9.85 5.87 18.95
N PRO A 515 8.94 6.83 18.65
CA PRO A 515 9.09 8.22 19.09
C PRO A 515 9.16 8.30 20.61
N LYS A 516 8.45 7.40 21.31
CA LYS A 516 8.47 7.27 22.78
C LYS A 516 9.86 6.93 23.34
N LEU A 517 10.70 6.25 22.56
CA LEU A 517 12.05 5.86 22.96
C LEU A 517 13.12 6.85 22.54
N ARG A 518 12.83 7.81 21.65
CA ARG A 518 13.84 8.74 21.09
C ARG A 518 14.52 9.59 22.16
N ASP A 519 13.75 10.15 23.10
CA ASP A 519 14.28 10.99 24.17
C ASP A 519 15.12 10.18 25.18
N PRO A 520 14.62 9.06 25.75
CA PRO A 520 15.44 8.16 26.56
C PRO A 520 16.71 7.70 25.85
N PHE A 521 16.58 7.20 24.61
CA PHE A 521 17.72 6.76 23.80
C PHE A 521 18.76 7.86 23.58
N SER A 522 18.32 9.06 23.22
CA SER A 522 19.23 10.20 22.97
C SER A 522 20.01 10.59 24.22
N ARG A 523 19.39 10.50 25.41
CA ARG A 523 20.08 10.74 26.70
C ARG A 523 21.12 9.66 27.00
N GLU A 524 20.77 8.39 26.81
CA GLU A 524 21.67 7.26 27.05
C GLU A 524 22.87 7.29 26.07
N VAL A 525 22.62 7.57 24.79
CA VAL A 525 23.68 7.75 23.78
C VAL A 525 24.58 8.93 24.12
N ALA A 526 24.00 10.06 24.54
CA ALA A 526 24.77 11.22 24.95
C ALA A 526 25.65 10.91 26.17
N TRP A 527 25.10 10.25 27.19
CA TRP A 527 25.84 9.84 28.38
C TRP A 527 27.01 8.93 28.00
N ALA A 528 26.76 7.86 27.25
CA ALA A 528 27.79 6.90 26.91
C ALA A 528 28.86 7.46 25.96
N ALA A 529 28.55 8.44 25.11
CA ALA A 529 29.55 9.12 24.29
C ALA A 529 30.64 9.84 25.12
N PHE A 530 30.39 10.11 26.41
CA PHE A 530 31.36 10.70 27.34
C PHE A 530 32.02 9.67 28.28
N ASN A 531 31.66 8.39 28.19
CA ASN A 531 32.15 7.37 29.12
C ASN A 531 33.07 6.35 28.41
N CYS A 532 34.12 5.93 29.12
CA CYS A 532 35.00 4.86 28.67
C CYS A 532 34.21 3.54 28.55
N PRO A 533 34.36 2.77 27.46
CA PRO A 533 35.35 2.91 26.38
C PRO A 533 34.80 3.50 25.07
N PHE A 534 33.64 4.17 25.09
CA PHE A 534 32.97 4.64 23.88
C PHE A 534 33.37 6.04 23.41
N GLU A 535 34.19 6.75 24.19
CA GLU A 535 34.69 8.10 23.89
C GLU A 535 35.37 8.19 22.51
N ALA A 536 36.12 7.16 22.11
CA ALA A 536 36.76 7.07 20.79
C ALA A 536 35.77 7.09 19.61
N TYR A 537 34.49 6.83 19.86
CA TYR A 537 33.41 6.77 18.87
C TYR A 537 32.35 7.87 19.08
N ALA A 538 32.64 8.87 19.91
CA ALA A 538 31.68 9.90 20.33
C ALA A 538 31.02 10.63 19.16
N ASP A 539 31.76 10.97 18.10
CA ASP A 539 31.21 11.67 16.94
C ASP A 539 30.21 10.83 16.15
N SER A 540 30.47 9.53 16.00
CA SER A 540 29.55 8.61 15.34
C SER A 540 28.30 8.38 16.19
N LEU A 541 28.44 8.27 17.52
CA LEU A 541 27.32 8.17 18.45
C LEU A 541 26.44 9.43 18.44
N ARG A 542 27.06 10.62 18.44
CA ARG A 542 26.34 11.90 18.39
C ARG A 542 25.48 12.07 17.13
N ARG A 543 25.84 11.43 16.02
CA ARG A 543 25.01 11.43 14.79
C ARG A 543 23.71 10.64 14.94
N LEU A 544 23.63 9.75 15.93
CA LEU A 544 22.41 8.97 16.22
C LEU A 544 21.43 9.72 17.13
N ILE A 545 21.85 10.83 17.75
CA ILE A 545 21.00 11.62 18.65
C ILE A 545 19.87 12.27 17.83
N TYR A 546 18.63 12.03 18.25
CA TYR A 546 17.47 12.69 17.66
C TYR A 546 17.40 14.14 18.14
N ARG A 547 17.44 15.09 17.19
CA ARG A 547 17.20 16.50 17.49
C ARG A 547 15.70 16.76 17.48
N LYS A 548 15.21 17.42 18.53
CA LYS A 548 13.84 17.95 18.58
C LYS A 548 13.68 19.10 17.60
#